data_AF-A0A353VC84-F1
#
_entry.id   AF-A0A353VC84-F1
#
_cell.length_a   1.000
_cell.length_b   1.000
_cell.length_c   1.000
_cell.angle_alpha   90.00
_cell.angle_beta   90.00
_cell.angle_gamma   90.00
#
_symmetry.space_group_name_H-M   'P 1'
#
loop_
_entity.id
_entity.type
_entity.pdbx_description
1 polymer ?
#
loop_
_entity_poly.entity_id
_entity_poly.type
_entity_poly.pdbx_seq_one_letter_code
_entity_poly.pdbx_strand_id
1 'polypeptide(L)'
;MRAALLVLAVLLLAGPAAAEEWGTIVPGATTTEAVRARYGAPTRSAPVKIDRYDAAQWVYEGAQAPAGIRRMTVDFGLLAPGGYRPDVVRSFRLEPKPRIFDRRTVLAGWGVPTKTAREGEADVYFYQEGLLVYFDKGGFDVAAMVFTPPQPEAPSSAPARAPAPSPTAPAPPTTAPRQR
;
A
#
# COMPACT_ATOMS: atom_id res chain seq x y z
N MET A 1 4.15 -22.88 51.30
CA MET A 1 3.23 -22.95 50.13
C MET A 1 2.52 -21.62 49.86
N ARG A 2 3.27 -20.50 49.72
CA ARG A 2 2.68 -19.19 49.34
C ARG A 2 3.52 -18.44 48.29
N ALA A 3 4.82 -18.71 48.22
CA ALA A 3 5.69 -18.17 47.18
C ALA A 3 5.50 -18.82 45.78
N ALA A 4 5.11 -20.10 45.73
CA ALA A 4 4.91 -20.81 44.46
C ALA A 4 3.65 -20.35 43.69
N LEU A 5 2.66 -19.79 44.37
CA LEU A 5 1.43 -19.25 43.75
C LEU A 5 1.64 -17.87 43.13
N LEU A 6 2.64 -17.11 43.60
CA LEU A 6 2.94 -15.78 43.06
C LEU A 6 3.69 -15.84 41.72
N VAL A 7 4.50 -16.87 41.49
CA VAL A 7 5.24 -17.03 40.22
C VAL A 7 4.31 -17.46 39.08
N LEU A 8 3.25 -18.23 39.38
CA LEU A 8 2.29 -18.65 38.36
C LEU A 8 1.35 -17.52 37.91
N ALA A 9 1.12 -16.51 38.75
CA ALA A 9 0.28 -15.36 38.41
C ALA A 9 0.97 -14.33 37.50
N VAL A 10 2.31 -14.28 37.49
CA VAL A 10 3.06 -13.31 36.66
C VAL A 10 3.22 -13.80 35.21
N LEU A 11 3.12 -15.10 34.95
CA LEU A 11 3.22 -15.67 33.59
C LEU A 11 1.97 -15.49 32.73
N LEU A 12 0.84 -15.05 33.30
CA LEU A 12 -0.42 -14.78 32.58
C LEU A 12 -0.55 -13.36 32.03
N LEU A 13 0.42 -12.47 32.30
CA LEU A 13 0.46 -11.09 31.78
C LEU A 13 1.29 -10.93 30.50
N ALA A 14 1.93 -12.00 30.03
CA ALA A 14 2.47 -12.06 28.68
C ALA A 14 1.31 -12.37 27.72
N GLY A 15 0.54 -11.34 27.37
CA GLY A 15 -0.40 -11.41 26.25
C GLY A 15 0.35 -11.88 25.00
N PRO A 16 -0.33 -12.58 24.07
CA PRO A 16 0.29 -12.96 22.82
C PRO A 16 0.89 -11.69 22.21
N ALA A 17 2.15 -11.76 21.79
CA ALA A 17 2.75 -10.75 20.95
C ALA A 17 1.69 -10.38 19.90
N ALA A 18 1.26 -9.12 19.91
CA ALA A 18 0.27 -8.61 18.98
C ALA A 18 0.86 -8.76 17.58
N ALA A 19 0.64 -9.94 17.00
CA ALA A 19 0.79 -10.17 15.58
C ALA A 19 -0.21 -9.22 14.94
N GLU A 20 0.35 -8.06 14.58
CA GLU A 20 -0.22 -6.90 13.94
C GLU A 20 -1.75 -6.93 13.86
N GLU A 21 -2.41 -6.34 14.85
CA GLU A 21 -3.88 -6.31 14.97
C GLU A 21 -4.57 -5.77 13.70
N TRP A 22 -3.85 -4.97 12.90
CA TRP A 22 -4.25 -4.44 11.59
C TRP A 22 -4.10 -5.43 10.41
N GLY A 23 -3.31 -6.50 10.55
CA GLY A 23 -3.09 -7.53 9.51
C GLY A 23 -4.30 -8.43 9.25
N THR A 24 -5.42 -8.18 9.92
CA THR A 24 -6.66 -8.94 9.75
C THR A 24 -7.67 -8.27 8.81
N ILE A 25 -7.41 -7.04 8.38
CA ILE A 25 -8.18 -6.40 7.30
C ILE A 25 -7.68 -6.97 5.97
N VAL A 26 -8.57 -7.62 5.23
CA VAL A 26 -8.35 -8.14 3.89
C VAL A 26 -9.15 -7.28 2.90
N PRO A 27 -8.51 -6.40 2.12
CA PRO A 27 -9.19 -5.61 1.11
C PRO A 27 -9.96 -6.50 0.13
N GLY A 28 -11.19 -6.12 -0.20
CA GLY A 28 -12.11 -6.90 -1.03
C GLY A 28 -12.93 -7.95 -0.31
N ALA A 29 -12.64 -8.24 0.98
CA ALA A 29 -13.38 -9.20 1.77
C ALA A 29 -13.90 -8.63 3.10
N THR A 30 -13.09 -7.86 3.81
CA THR A 30 -13.48 -7.28 5.11
C THR A 30 -14.56 -6.22 4.93
N THR A 31 -15.59 -6.27 5.80
CA THR A 31 -16.71 -5.33 5.79
C THR A 31 -16.56 -4.24 6.87
N THR A 32 -17.30 -3.16 6.71
CA THR A 32 -17.44 -2.07 7.70
C THR A 32 -17.77 -2.58 9.10
N GLU A 33 -18.67 -3.56 9.22
CA GLU A 33 -19.03 -4.18 10.49
C GLU A 33 -17.84 -4.91 11.12
N ALA A 34 -17.10 -5.70 10.33
CA ALA A 34 -15.93 -6.43 10.81
C ALA A 34 -14.80 -5.48 11.25
N VAL A 35 -14.59 -4.36 10.55
CA VAL A 35 -13.63 -3.32 10.98
C VAL A 35 -14.07 -2.73 12.32
N ARG A 36 -15.35 -2.35 12.45
CA ARG A 36 -15.87 -1.76 13.70
C ARG A 36 -15.83 -2.73 14.87
N ALA A 37 -16.12 -4.00 14.65
CA ALA A 37 -16.06 -5.03 15.69
C ALA A 37 -14.64 -5.20 16.24
N ARG A 38 -13.61 -4.95 15.43
CA ARG A 38 -12.20 -5.09 15.80
C ARG A 38 -11.63 -3.83 16.44
N TYR A 39 -11.75 -2.68 15.77
CA TYR A 39 -11.08 -1.44 16.20
C TYR A 39 -12.01 -0.48 16.94
N GLY A 40 -13.28 -0.85 17.12
CA GLY A 40 -14.30 0.03 17.65
C GLY A 40 -14.70 1.15 16.69
N ALA A 41 -15.29 2.21 17.24
CA ALA A 41 -15.63 3.39 16.48
C ALA A 41 -14.35 4.06 15.92
N PRO A 42 -14.37 4.64 14.71
CA PRO A 42 -13.24 5.42 14.23
C PRO A 42 -13.17 6.78 14.94
N THR A 43 -11.98 7.37 14.97
CA THR A 43 -11.77 8.74 15.46
C THR A 43 -12.42 9.77 14.53
N ARG A 44 -12.46 9.47 13.22
CA ARG A 44 -13.19 10.25 12.21
C ARG A 44 -13.83 9.32 11.19
N SER A 45 -15.03 9.69 10.75
CA SER A 45 -15.69 9.06 9.61
C SER A 45 -16.24 10.14 8.70
N ALA A 46 -15.98 10.02 7.39
CA ALA A 46 -16.51 10.95 6.39
C ALA A 46 -17.08 10.19 5.19
N PRO A 47 -18.24 10.62 4.64
CA PRO A 47 -18.63 10.21 3.30
C PRO A 47 -17.67 10.83 2.28
N VAL A 48 -17.27 10.05 1.28
CA VAL A 48 -16.33 10.47 0.23
C VAL A 48 -16.83 9.98 -1.13
N LYS A 49 -16.47 10.68 -2.20
CA LYS A 49 -16.72 10.20 -3.58
C LYS A 49 -15.45 9.56 -4.11
N ILE A 50 -15.52 8.27 -4.44
CA ILE A 50 -14.39 7.57 -5.06
C ILE A 50 -14.86 6.86 -6.32
N ASP A 51 -14.17 7.11 -7.44
CA ASP A 51 -14.53 6.57 -8.76
C ASP A 51 -16.00 6.84 -9.15
N ARG A 52 -16.51 8.01 -8.72
CA ARG A 52 -17.92 8.48 -8.86
C ARG A 52 -18.94 7.81 -7.95
N TYR A 53 -18.55 6.82 -7.14
CA TYR A 53 -19.43 6.16 -6.17
C TYR A 53 -19.40 6.82 -4.80
N ASP A 54 -20.52 6.74 -4.07
CA ASP A 54 -20.61 7.13 -2.66
C ASP A 54 -19.94 6.09 -1.77
N ALA A 55 -18.83 6.49 -1.17
CA ALA A 55 -18.00 5.67 -0.31
C ALA A 55 -17.91 6.28 1.10
N ALA A 56 -17.27 5.56 2.01
CA ALA A 56 -16.95 6.04 3.34
C ALA A 56 -15.45 5.91 3.58
N GLN A 57 -14.88 6.88 4.28
CA GLN A 57 -13.50 6.84 4.77
C GLN A 57 -13.52 6.94 6.28
N TRP A 58 -12.86 5.99 6.94
CA TRP A 58 -12.67 5.98 8.40
C TRP A 58 -11.21 6.20 8.74
N VAL A 59 -10.98 6.94 9.83
CA VAL A 59 -9.65 7.30 10.32
C VAL A 59 -9.55 6.93 11.79
N TYR A 60 -8.48 6.22 12.13
CA TYR A 60 -8.12 5.79 13.47
C TYR A 60 -6.78 6.42 13.84
N GLU A 61 -6.79 7.25 14.89
CA GLU A 61 -5.63 8.01 15.35
C GLU A 61 -5.52 7.99 16.87
N GLY A 62 -4.35 8.36 17.39
CA GLY A 62 -4.12 8.46 18.83
C GLY A 62 -4.35 7.12 19.53
N ALA A 63 -5.20 7.11 20.56
CA ALA A 63 -5.51 5.91 21.34
C ALA A 63 -6.31 4.85 20.56
N GLN A 64 -6.92 5.22 19.43
CA GLN A 64 -7.66 4.28 18.60
C GLN A 64 -6.85 3.75 17.41
N ALA A 65 -5.66 4.29 17.16
CA ALA A 65 -4.77 3.71 16.18
C ALA A 65 -4.21 2.38 16.71
N PRO A 66 -4.00 1.37 15.83
CA PRO A 66 -3.33 0.13 16.22
C PRO A 66 -1.93 0.37 16.81
N ALA A 67 -1.45 -0.56 17.62
CA ALA A 67 -0.12 -0.48 18.22
C ALA A 67 0.97 -0.29 17.14
N GLY A 68 1.92 0.62 17.40
CA GLY A 68 2.98 0.98 16.44
C GLY A 68 2.53 1.86 15.27
N ILE A 69 1.22 2.07 15.09
CA ILE A 69 0.67 2.89 14.02
C ILE A 69 0.35 4.29 14.53
N ARG A 70 0.72 5.32 13.76
CA ARG A 70 0.36 6.71 14.04
C ARG A 70 -1.05 7.02 13.56
N ARG A 71 -1.39 6.55 12.35
CA ARG A 71 -2.69 6.72 11.70
C ARG A 71 -3.01 5.50 10.86
N MET A 72 -4.23 5.01 10.97
CA MET A 72 -4.80 4.05 10.03
C MET A 72 -6.01 4.69 9.36
N THR A 73 -6.02 4.66 8.02
CA THR A 73 -7.14 5.13 7.20
C THR A 73 -7.73 3.94 6.46
N VAL A 74 -9.04 3.73 6.54
CA VAL A 74 -9.74 2.65 5.85
C VAL A 74 -10.76 3.26 4.90
N ASP A 75 -10.64 2.93 3.62
CA ASP A 75 -11.57 3.33 2.58
C ASP A 75 -12.50 2.17 2.26
N PHE A 76 -13.80 2.44 2.29
CA PHE A 76 -14.84 1.50 1.90
C PHE A 76 -15.38 1.83 0.51
N GLY A 77 -16.10 0.89 -0.09
CA GLY A 77 -16.73 1.08 -1.38
C GLY A 77 -15.91 0.50 -2.52
N LEU A 78 -16.18 -0.75 -2.86
CA LEU A 78 -15.47 -1.48 -3.90
C LEU A 78 -16.40 -1.80 -5.08
N LEU A 79 -15.98 -1.43 -6.29
CA LEU A 79 -16.62 -1.90 -7.51
C LEU A 79 -16.06 -3.27 -7.90
N ALA A 80 -16.89 -4.30 -7.82
CA ALA A 80 -16.55 -5.67 -8.24
C ALA A 80 -17.32 -6.04 -9.53
N PRO A 81 -16.96 -7.15 -10.22
CA PRO A 81 -17.71 -7.61 -11.41
C PRO A 81 -19.21 -7.80 -11.16
N GLY A 82 -19.60 -8.15 -9.92
CA GLY A 82 -21.00 -8.28 -9.50
C GLY A 82 -21.70 -6.99 -9.07
N GLY A 83 -21.07 -5.83 -9.25
CA GLY A 83 -21.61 -4.52 -8.87
C GLY A 83 -20.86 -3.84 -7.72
N TYR A 84 -21.35 -2.64 -7.36
CA TYR A 84 -20.76 -1.81 -6.31
C TYR A 84 -21.14 -2.32 -4.91
N ARG A 85 -20.15 -2.40 -4.02
CA ARG A 85 -20.29 -2.85 -2.63
C ARG A 85 -19.82 -1.73 -1.68
N PRO A 86 -20.73 -0.92 -1.12
CA PRO A 86 -20.38 0.27 -0.32
C PRO A 86 -19.70 -0.06 1.01
N ASP A 87 -19.96 -1.24 1.55
CA ASP A 87 -19.59 -1.70 2.89
C ASP A 87 -18.32 -2.56 2.92
N VAL A 88 -17.70 -2.81 1.77
CA VAL A 88 -16.47 -3.60 1.66
C VAL A 88 -15.25 -2.68 1.62
N VAL A 89 -14.19 -3.05 2.34
CA VAL A 89 -12.91 -2.33 2.32
C VAL A 89 -12.32 -2.41 0.92
N ARG A 90 -12.11 -1.26 0.28
CA ARG A 90 -11.38 -1.15 -1.01
C ARG A 90 -9.87 -0.99 -0.80
N SER A 91 -9.49 -0.33 0.27
CA SER A 91 -8.09 -0.08 0.61
C SER A 91 -7.99 0.33 2.06
N PHE A 92 -6.82 0.10 2.65
CA PHE A 92 -6.46 0.78 3.88
C PHE A 92 -4.99 1.18 3.86
N ARG A 93 -4.69 2.26 4.57
CA ARG A 93 -3.36 2.84 4.68
C ARG A 93 -2.93 2.87 6.13
N LEU A 94 -1.74 2.37 6.39
CA LEU A 94 -1.05 2.50 7.66
C LEU A 94 0.06 3.52 7.54
N GLU A 95 0.10 4.46 8.46
CA GLU A 95 1.23 5.36 8.68
C GLU A 95 1.90 4.93 9.98
N PRO A 96 2.96 4.11 9.94
CA PRO A 96 3.63 3.65 11.14
C PRO A 96 4.36 4.78 11.84
N LYS A 97 4.64 4.60 13.13
CA LYS A 97 5.61 5.47 13.83
C LYS A 97 7.02 5.19 13.25
N PRO A 98 7.95 6.17 13.29
CA PRO A 98 9.33 5.94 12.86
C PRO A 98 9.94 4.73 13.56
N ARG A 99 10.82 3.99 12.86
CA ARG A 99 11.51 2.78 13.34
C ARG A 99 10.65 1.55 13.63
N ILE A 100 9.34 1.60 13.36
CA ILE A 100 8.49 0.40 13.47
C ILE A 100 8.72 -0.51 12.27
N PHE A 101 8.75 0.05 11.06
CA PHE A 101 9.12 -0.66 9.85
C PHE A 101 10.30 0.03 9.19
N ASP A 102 11.37 -0.73 8.99
CA ASP A 102 12.48 -0.39 8.12
C ASP A 102 12.45 -1.30 6.88
N ARG A 103 13.33 -1.01 5.92
CA ARG A 103 13.45 -1.80 4.69
C ARG A 103 13.72 -3.29 4.94
N ARG A 104 14.52 -3.62 5.95
CA ARG A 104 14.87 -5.01 6.27
C ARG A 104 13.66 -5.74 6.84
N THR A 105 12.90 -5.09 7.73
CA THR A 105 11.65 -5.63 8.29
C THR A 105 10.63 -5.89 7.19
N VAL A 106 10.49 -4.95 6.24
CA VAL A 106 9.58 -5.11 5.09
C VAL A 106 9.99 -6.33 4.25
N LEU A 107 11.27 -6.46 3.89
CA LEU A 107 11.76 -7.59 3.10
C LEU A 107 11.65 -8.92 3.86
N ALA A 108 11.82 -8.92 5.18
CA ALA A 108 11.66 -10.12 5.99
C ALA A 108 10.18 -10.54 6.12
N GLY A 109 9.25 -9.58 6.17
CA GLY A 109 7.82 -9.84 6.31
C GLY A 109 7.13 -10.22 4.99
N TRP A 110 7.45 -9.53 3.90
CA TRP A 110 6.76 -9.67 2.61
C TRP A 110 7.64 -10.21 1.48
N GLY A 111 8.92 -10.45 1.73
CA GLY A 111 9.86 -10.94 0.73
C GLY A 111 10.34 -9.85 -0.23
N VAL A 112 10.80 -10.27 -1.41
CA VAL A 112 11.30 -9.36 -2.44
C VAL A 112 10.12 -8.71 -3.17
N PRO A 113 10.08 -7.37 -3.32
CA PRO A 113 8.98 -6.72 -4.03
C PRO A 113 8.97 -7.10 -5.51
N THR A 114 7.78 -7.24 -6.08
CA THR A 114 7.57 -7.45 -7.52
C THR A 114 8.21 -6.34 -8.34
N LYS A 115 8.13 -5.09 -7.86
CA LYS A 115 8.73 -3.93 -8.52
C LYS A 115 9.18 -2.89 -7.49
N THR A 116 10.25 -2.18 -7.82
CA THR A 116 10.70 -0.99 -7.10
C THR A 116 10.57 0.24 -7.99
N ALA A 117 10.10 1.35 -7.43
CA ALA A 117 9.97 2.62 -8.12
C ALA A 117 10.42 3.77 -7.22
N ARG A 118 10.52 4.97 -7.80
CA ARG A 118 10.72 6.23 -7.08
C ARG A 118 9.53 7.13 -7.40
N GLU A 119 8.81 7.58 -6.37
CA GLU A 119 7.70 8.53 -6.52
C GLU A 119 8.08 9.84 -5.82
N GLY A 120 8.41 10.86 -6.60
CA GLY A 120 9.05 12.07 -6.10
C GLY A 120 10.39 11.74 -5.42
N GLU A 121 10.46 11.96 -4.10
CA GLU A 121 11.65 11.68 -3.29
C GLU A 121 11.55 10.36 -2.51
N ALA A 122 10.41 9.65 -2.57
CA ALA A 122 10.19 8.41 -1.84
C ALA A 122 10.53 7.19 -2.70
N ASP A 123 11.32 6.26 -2.16
CA ASP A 123 11.40 4.91 -2.70
C ASP A 123 10.07 4.19 -2.44
N VAL A 124 9.60 3.41 -3.41
CA VAL A 124 8.34 2.66 -3.33
C VAL A 124 8.59 1.21 -3.70
N TYR A 125 8.16 0.30 -2.82
CA TYR A 125 8.08 -1.13 -3.10
C TYR A 125 6.66 -1.50 -3.47
N PHE A 126 6.52 -2.26 -4.55
CA PHE A 126 5.26 -2.76 -5.04
C PHE A 126 5.26 -4.28 -4.95
N TYR A 127 4.25 -4.81 -4.26
CA TYR A 127 3.92 -6.22 -4.16
C TYR A 127 2.59 -6.45 -4.88
N GLN A 128 2.60 -7.34 -5.86
CA GLN A 128 1.45 -7.65 -6.71
C GLN A 128 0.23 -8.14 -5.93
N GLU A 129 0.46 -8.70 -4.75
CA GLU A 129 -0.55 -9.15 -3.79
C GLU A 129 -1.37 -7.99 -3.20
N GLY A 130 -1.06 -6.74 -3.56
CA GLY A 130 -1.83 -5.56 -3.19
C GLY A 130 -1.20 -4.78 -2.05
N LEU A 131 0.13 -4.78 -1.94
CA LEU A 131 0.84 -3.95 -0.96
C LEU A 131 1.77 -2.96 -1.67
N LEU A 132 1.62 -1.68 -1.34
CA LEU A 132 2.56 -0.62 -1.69
C LEU A 132 3.22 -0.11 -0.42
N VAL A 133 4.55 -0.07 -0.39
CA VAL A 133 5.33 0.44 0.74
C VAL A 133 6.08 1.68 0.30
N TYR A 134 5.73 2.81 0.88
CA TYR A 134 6.38 4.10 0.67
C TYR A 134 7.41 4.32 1.78
N PHE A 135 8.67 4.48 1.40
CA PHE A 135 9.72 4.86 2.33
C PHE A 135 9.75 6.37 2.51
N ASP A 136 10.30 6.82 3.63
CA ASP A 136 10.61 8.22 3.83
C ASP A 136 11.68 8.71 2.84
N LYS A 137 11.95 10.03 2.87
CA LYS A 137 12.96 10.65 1.98
C LYS A 137 14.37 10.10 2.20
N GLY A 138 14.66 9.59 3.40
CA GLY A 138 15.93 8.94 3.71
C GLY A 138 16.03 7.53 3.14
N GLY A 139 14.90 6.90 2.80
CA GLY A 139 14.81 5.53 2.31
C GLY A 139 14.96 4.48 3.42
N PHE A 140 14.98 4.90 4.69
CA PHE A 140 15.29 4.03 5.83
C PHE A 140 14.03 3.53 6.54
N ASP A 141 13.14 4.46 6.88
CA ASP A 141 11.88 4.17 7.56
C ASP A 141 10.74 4.09 6.56
N VAL A 142 9.75 3.26 6.84
CA VAL A 142 8.48 3.25 6.09
C VAL A 142 7.65 4.46 6.51
N ALA A 143 7.28 5.29 5.55
CA ALA A 143 6.36 6.40 5.75
C ALA A 143 4.89 5.98 5.64
N ALA A 144 4.58 5.04 4.74
CA ALA A 144 3.23 4.50 4.61
C ALA A 144 3.22 3.09 3.99
N MET A 145 2.25 2.29 4.39
CA MET A 145 1.89 1.03 3.75
C MET A 145 0.44 1.13 3.27
N VAL A 146 0.20 0.88 1.99
CA VAL A 146 -1.13 0.91 1.38
C VAL A 146 -1.48 -0.50 0.93
N PHE A 147 -2.58 -1.01 1.45
CA PHE A 147 -3.11 -2.32 1.15
C PHE A 147 -4.34 -2.17 0.26
N THR A 148 -4.37 -2.90 -0.84
CA THR A 148 -5.44 -2.97 -1.83
C THR A 148 -5.72 -4.44 -2.16
N PRO A 149 -6.80 -4.76 -2.88
CA PRO A 149 -6.95 -6.09 -3.47
C PRO A 149 -5.76 -6.40 -4.39
N PRO A 150 -5.46 -7.69 -4.65
CA PRO A 150 -4.41 -8.09 -5.58
C PRO A 150 -4.52 -7.32 -6.89
N GLN A 151 -3.42 -6.70 -7.30
CA GLN A 151 -3.40 -5.89 -8.50
C GLN A 151 -3.29 -6.82 -9.71
N PRO A 152 -4.07 -6.59 -10.79
CA PRO A 152 -3.85 -7.30 -12.04
C PRO A 152 -2.40 -7.10 -12.50
N GLU A 153 -1.79 -8.14 -13.07
CA GLU A 153 -0.49 -7.97 -13.75
C GLU A 153 -0.64 -6.90 -14.82
N ALA A 154 0.12 -5.81 -14.68
CA ALA A 154 0.27 -4.89 -15.80
C ALA A 154 0.84 -5.71 -16.97
N PRO A 155 0.26 -5.63 -18.18
CA PRO A 155 0.86 -6.29 -19.33
C PRO A 155 2.30 -5.79 -19.43
N SER A 156 3.24 -6.74 -19.43
CA SER A 156 4.68 -6.47 -19.53
C SER A 156 4.89 -5.41 -20.60
N SER A 157 5.44 -4.25 -20.22
CA SER A 157 5.94 -3.30 -21.20
C SER A 157 7.10 -3.99 -21.89
N ALA A 158 6.79 -4.71 -22.98
CA ALA A 158 7.78 -5.32 -23.85
C ALA A 158 8.86 -4.26 -24.14
N PRO A 159 10.16 -4.64 -24.16
CA PRO A 159 11.23 -3.68 -24.34
C PRO A 159 10.93 -2.85 -25.57
N ALA A 160 10.99 -1.52 -25.41
CA ALA A 160 10.82 -0.58 -26.50
C ALA A 160 11.66 -1.09 -27.67
N ARG A 161 10.97 -1.47 -28.75
CA ARG A 161 11.58 -1.88 -30.00
C ARG A 161 12.62 -0.82 -30.32
N ALA A 162 13.89 -1.21 -30.39
CA ALA A 162 14.98 -0.29 -30.72
C ALA A 162 14.56 0.58 -31.90
N PRO A 163 14.81 1.91 -31.87
CA PRO A 163 14.43 2.76 -32.98
C PRO A 163 15.03 2.18 -34.26
N ALA A 164 14.17 1.92 -35.25
CA ALA A 164 14.62 1.51 -36.56
C ALA A 164 15.64 2.54 -37.08
N PRO A 165 16.72 2.13 -37.76
CA PRO A 165 17.66 3.09 -38.34
C PRO A 165 16.88 4.00 -39.29
N SER A 166 16.99 5.31 -39.07
CA SER A 166 16.35 6.33 -39.91
C SER A 166 16.68 6.09 -41.39
N PRO A 167 15.71 6.21 -42.31
CA PRO A 167 16.00 6.11 -43.74
C PRO A 167 16.93 7.26 -44.14
N THR A 168 18.07 6.89 -44.74
CA THR A 168 19.02 7.80 -45.37
C THR A 168 18.29 8.75 -46.32
N ALA A 169 18.37 10.05 -46.05
CA ALA A 169 17.83 11.08 -46.94
C ALA A 169 18.52 11.00 -48.31
N PRO A 170 17.78 11.10 -49.43
CA PRO A 170 18.38 11.09 -50.76
C PRO A 170 19.20 12.36 -51.00
N ALA A 171 20.34 12.20 -51.66
CA ALA A 171 21.27 13.27 -52.01
C ALA A 171 20.61 14.36 -52.87
N PRO A 172 21.00 15.65 -52.71
CA PRO A 172 20.47 16.72 -53.55
C PRO A 172 20.98 16.59 -54.99
N PRO A 173 20.15 16.94 -56.00
CA PRO A 173 20.57 16.92 -57.39
C PRO A 173 21.66 17.96 -57.67
N THR A 174 22.66 17.52 -58.43
CA THR A 174 23.78 18.33 -58.94
C THR A 174 23.26 19.42 -59.89
N THR A 175 23.42 20.68 -59.50
CA THR A 175 23.17 21.83 -60.38
C THR A 175 24.48 22.24 -61.07
N ALA A 176 24.55 22.01 -62.38
CA ALA A 176 25.50 22.66 -63.28
C ALA A 176 24.88 22.68 -64.70
N PRO A 177 25.34 23.52 -65.63
CA PRO A 177 25.80 24.92 -65.55
C PRO A 177 25.05 25.80 -66.58
N ARG A 178 25.17 27.14 -66.52
CA ARG A 178 25.21 27.94 -67.76
C ARG A 178 25.74 29.36 -67.59
N GLN A 179 26.80 29.60 -68.36
CA GLN A 179 27.42 30.87 -68.68
C GLN A 179 26.44 31.95 -69.18
N ARG A 180 26.69 33.21 -68.80
CA ARG A 180 27.11 34.27 -69.73
C ARG A 180 27.66 35.49 -69.00
#